data_AF-A0A7S0C847-F1
#
_entry.id   AF-A0A7S0C847-F1
#
_cell.length_a   1.000
_cell.length_b   1.000
_cell.length_c   1.000
_cell.angle_alpha   90.00
_cell.angle_beta   90.00
_cell.angle_gamma   90.00
#
_symmetry.space_group_name_H-M   'P 1'
#
loop_
_entity.id
_entity.type
_entity.pdbx_description
1 polymer ?
#
loop_
_entity_poly.entity_id
_entity_poly.type
_entity_poly.pdbx_seq_one_letter_code
_entity_poly.pdbx_strand_id
1 'polypeptide(L)'
;HFMILPLPYIFVGQLVGRQDMYMNAIKHLLFAEILTNIHSFITIIPNHCGSDVYRFREGCRPHSGSFYLRALIGSANYNLGIDYNAVGPNLFDFLHGFLNYQIEHHLWPKLSTRSYQKAAPHVKALCKKYGLPYNQGGVFHRCKGAISVMTGESHMRWLPEAYEKKFLEIDNLAEKKRRGLVSFK
;
A
#
# COMPACT_ATOMS: atom_id res chain seq x y z
N HIS A 1 16.66 -22.60 2.27
CA HIS A 1 17.51 -22.10 1.17
C HIS A 1 18.84 -21.50 1.66
N PHE A 2 18.90 -20.83 2.83
CA PHE A 2 20.08 -20.04 3.24
C PHE A 2 21.38 -20.83 3.31
N MET A 3 21.32 -22.09 3.74
CA MET A 3 22.49 -22.97 3.86
C MET A 3 22.75 -23.81 2.61
N ILE A 4 21.71 -24.07 1.81
CA ILE A 4 21.76 -25.00 0.67
C ILE A 4 22.15 -24.25 -0.62
N LEU A 5 21.54 -23.08 -0.87
CA LEU A 5 21.82 -22.27 -2.06
C LEU A 5 23.31 -21.91 -2.19
N PRO A 6 24.04 -21.59 -1.10
CA PRO A 6 25.46 -21.26 -1.20
C PRO A 6 26.40 -22.46 -1.27
N LEU A 7 25.94 -23.72 -1.13
CA LEU A 7 26.83 -24.90 -1.06
C LEU A 7 27.89 -24.96 -2.19
N PRO A 8 27.60 -24.59 -3.45
CA PRO A 8 28.61 -24.55 -4.50
C PRO A 8 29.82 -23.65 -4.17
N TYR A 9 29.66 -22.62 -3.34
CA TYR A 9 30.75 -21.74 -2.92
C TYR A 9 31.79 -22.43 -2.02
N ILE A 10 31.49 -23.58 -1.44
CA ILE A 10 32.50 -24.41 -0.76
C ILE A 10 33.53 -24.90 -1.79
N PHE A 11 33.04 -25.47 -2.89
CA PHE A 11 33.90 -26.00 -3.95
C PHE A 11 34.61 -24.88 -4.73
N VAL A 12 33.88 -23.82 -5.12
CA VAL A 12 34.49 -22.66 -5.76
C VAL A 12 35.56 -22.03 -4.85
N GLY A 13 35.27 -21.90 -3.56
CA GLY A 13 36.22 -21.39 -2.57
C GLY A 13 37.50 -22.22 -2.49
N GLN A 14 37.42 -23.54 -2.60
CA GLN A 14 38.60 -24.40 -2.70
C GLN A 14 39.40 -24.15 -3.98
N LEU A 15 38.73 -24.03 -5.13
CA LEU A 15 39.39 -23.79 -6.42
C LEU A 15 40.13 -22.44 -6.49
N VAL A 16 39.59 -21.39 -5.87
CA VAL A 16 40.18 -20.04 -5.92
C VAL A 16 40.96 -19.65 -4.65
N GLY A 17 41.17 -20.59 -3.72
CA GLY A 17 41.91 -20.34 -2.47
C GLY A 17 41.18 -19.44 -1.46
N ARG A 18 39.84 -19.37 -1.51
CA ARG A 18 38.97 -18.54 -0.65
C ARG A 18 37.94 -19.38 0.10
N GLN A 19 38.35 -19.98 1.21
CA GLN A 19 37.50 -20.84 2.04
C GLN A 19 36.35 -20.08 2.74
N ASP A 20 36.39 -18.74 2.77
CA ASP A 20 35.41 -17.88 3.40
C ASP A 20 34.14 -17.63 2.56
N MET A 21 34.16 -17.99 1.26
CA MET A 21 33.09 -17.67 0.31
C MET A 21 31.71 -18.19 0.75
N TYR A 22 31.62 -19.45 1.20
CA TYR A 22 30.36 -20.05 1.67
C TYR A 22 29.76 -19.27 2.83
N MET A 23 30.58 -18.99 3.86
CA MET A 23 30.13 -18.28 5.06
C MET A 23 29.76 -16.83 4.76
N ASN A 24 30.49 -16.16 3.86
CA ASN A 24 30.14 -14.80 3.42
C ASN A 24 28.82 -14.77 2.65
N ALA A 25 28.57 -15.76 1.78
CA ALA A 25 27.32 -15.88 1.08
C ALA A 25 26.13 -16.10 2.03
N ILE A 26 26.27 -16.95 3.06
CA ILE A 26 25.24 -17.10 4.11
C ILE A 26 24.97 -15.76 4.81
N LYS A 27 26.02 -15.06 5.25
CA LYS A 27 25.89 -13.76 5.93
C LYS A 27 25.18 -12.73 5.06
N HIS A 28 25.54 -12.64 3.79
CA HIS A 28 24.91 -11.71 2.84
C HIS A 28 23.44 -12.05 2.60
N LEU A 29 23.10 -13.33 2.43
CA LEU A 29 21.71 -13.76 2.26
C LEU A 29 20.89 -13.43 3.50
N LEU A 30 21.40 -13.73 4.71
CA LEU A 30 20.71 -13.41 5.95
C LEU A 30 20.50 -11.91 6.12
N PHE A 31 21.52 -11.11 5.82
CA PHE A 31 21.43 -9.66 5.88
C PHE A 31 20.43 -9.10 4.86
N ALA A 32 20.44 -9.62 3.63
CA ALA A 32 19.48 -9.25 2.60
C ALA A 32 18.04 -9.59 3.02
N GLU A 33 17.81 -10.74 3.65
CA GLU A 33 16.50 -11.13 4.18
C GLU A 33 16.03 -10.16 5.27
N ILE A 34 16.90 -9.80 6.22
CA ILE A 34 16.57 -8.84 7.27
C ILE A 34 16.21 -7.48 6.66
N LEU A 35 17.05 -6.97 5.74
CA LEU A 35 16.82 -5.68 5.10
C LEU A 35 15.54 -5.65 4.27
N THR A 36 15.27 -6.69 3.49
CA THR A 36 14.07 -6.76 2.64
C THR A 36 12.80 -6.91 3.46
N ASN A 37 12.81 -7.65 4.57
CA ASN A 37 11.67 -7.73 5.48
C ASN A 37 11.42 -6.39 6.21
N ILE A 38 12.48 -5.72 6.68
CA ILE A 38 12.34 -4.38 7.29
C ILE A 38 11.80 -3.39 6.25
N HIS A 39 12.37 -3.37 5.04
CA HIS A 39 11.96 -2.48 3.97
C HIS A 39 10.51 -2.72 3.52
N SER A 40 10.14 -3.98 3.28
CA SER A 40 8.76 -4.33 2.90
C SER A 40 7.77 -4.01 4.02
N PHE A 41 8.13 -4.25 5.29
CA PHE A 41 7.31 -3.80 6.42
C PHE A 41 7.09 -2.30 6.38
N ILE A 42 8.17 -1.50 6.30
CA ILE A 42 8.13 -0.04 6.29
C ILE A 42 7.32 0.50 5.12
N THR A 43 7.38 -0.15 3.95
CA THR A 43 6.82 0.38 2.71
C THR A 43 5.45 -0.19 2.33
N ILE A 44 5.00 -1.30 2.92
CA ILE A 44 3.70 -1.94 2.57
C ILE A 44 2.68 -1.80 3.70
N ILE A 45 3.04 -2.19 4.92
CA ILE A 45 2.06 -2.31 6.02
C ILE A 45 1.46 -0.95 6.41
N PRO A 46 2.25 0.14 6.59
CA PRO A 46 1.71 1.42 7.00
C PRO A 46 0.83 2.13 5.98
N ASN A 47 0.77 1.65 4.73
CA ASN A 47 -0.18 2.13 3.73
C ASN A 47 -1.60 1.60 3.97
N HIS A 48 -1.77 0.49 4.68
CA HIS A 48 -3.08 -0.13 4.94
C HIS A 48 -3.42 -0.19 6.43
N CYS A 49 -2.57 0.37 7.27
CA CYS A 49 -2.70 0.34 8.71
C CYS A 49 -2.46 1.72 9.32
N GLY A 50 -3.29 2.06 10.31
CA GLY A 50 -3.27 3.35 11.01
C GLY A 50 -4.66 3.70 11.55
N SER A 51 -4.72 4.55 12.57
CA SER A 51 -5.99 4.99 13.17
C SER A 51 -6.82 5.92 12.28
N ASP A 52 -6.22 6.42 11.21
CA ASP A 52 -6.82 7.24 10.16
C ASP A 52 -7.28 6.41 8.94
N VAL A 53 -6.96 5.11 8.89
CA VAL A 53 -7.37 4.19 7.84
C VAL A 53 -8.64 3.45 8.26
N TYR A 54 -9.60 3.36 7.33
CA TYR A 54 -10.87 2.69 7.60
C TYR A 54 -10.82 1.18 7.33
N ARG A 55 -11.53 0.42 8.17
CA ARG A 55 -11.89 -0.99 7.97
C ARG A 55 -13.41 -1.15 7.81
N PHE A 56 -13.80 -2.26 7.19
CA PHE A 56 -15.16 -2.51 6.72
C PHE A 56 -15.67 -3.84 7.25
N ARG A 57 -16.97 -3.92 7.53
CA ARG A 57 -17.62 -5.12 8.08
C ARG A 57 -18.02 -6.09 6.98
N GLU A 58 -18.50 -5.56 5.88
CA GLU A 58 -19.04 -6.34 4.78
C GLU A 58 -18.20 -6.17 3.52
N GLY A 59 -18.24 -7.15 2.61
CA GLY A 59 -17.64 -7.02 1.28
C GLY A 59 -18.39 -5.99 0.43
N CYS A 60 -17.73 -5.49 -0.62
CA CYS A 60 -18.39 -4.67 -1.64
C CYS A 60 -18.16 -5.25 -3.02
N ARG A 61 -19.01 -4.89 -3.98
CA ARG A 61 -18.87 -5.35 -5.35
C ARG A 61 -17.67 -4.66 -6.02
N PRO A 62 -16.82 -5.37 -6.77
CA PRO A 62 -15.77 -4.75 -7.58
C PRO A 62 -16.32 -3.63 -8.49
N HIS A 63 -15.55 -2.55 -8.63
CA HIS A 63 -15.86 -1.39 -9.48
C HIS A 63 -17.22 -0.71 -9.18
N SER A 64 -17.74 -0.83 -7.96
CA SER A 64 -18.89 -0.05 -7.49
C SER A 64 -18.46 1.29 -6.88
N GLY A 65 -19.41 2.14 -6.51
CA GLY A 65 -19.10 3.39 -5.81
C GLY A 65 -18.41 3.10 -4.46
N SER A 66 -18.90 2.11 -3.72
CA SER A 66 -18.26 1.67 -2.47
C SER A 66 -16.86 1.14 -2.70
N PHE A 67 -16.60 0.42 -3.80
CA PHE A 67 -15.25 -0.06 -4.12
C PHE A 67 -14.25 1.08 -4.21
N TYR A 68 -14.56 2.13 -4.99
CA TYR A 68 -13.67 3.28 -5.14
C TYR A 68 -13.53 4.11 -3.86
N LEU A 69 -14.62 4.28 -3.10
CA LEU A 69 -14.55 4.95 -1.82
C LEU A 69 -13.63 4.20 -0.86
N ARG A 70 -13.77 2.87 -0.77
CA ARG A 70 -12.98 2.01 0.11
C ARG A 70 -11.52 1.92 -0.30
N ALA A 71 -11.23 1.87 -1.60
CA ALA A 71 -9.87 1.99 -2.15
C ALA A 71 -9.16 3.28 -1.68
N LEU A 72 -9.93 4.36 -1.51
CA LEU A 72 -9.40 5.66 -1.09
C LEU A 72 -9.26 5.79 0.43
N ILE A 73 -10.28 5.41 1.20
CA ILE A 73 -10.28 5.60 2.67
C ILE A 73 -9.65 4.43 3.44
N GLY A 74 -9.52 3.27 2.79
CA GLY A 74 -8.88 2.06 3.32
C GLY A 74 -7.39 1.98 3.04
N SER A 75 -6.81 3.04 2.45
CA SER A 75 -5.39 3.12 2.13
C SER A 75 -4.83 4.49 2.48
N ALA A 76 -3.50 4.58 2.51
CA ALA A 76 -2.75 5.79 2.79
C ALA A 76 -1.49 5.83 1.92
N ASN A 77 -1.00 7.04 1.69
CA ASN A 77 0.17 7.35 0.89
C ASN A 77 1.31 7.91 1.74
N TYR A 78 2.52 7.94 1.17
CA TYR A 78 3.66 8.60 1.80
C TYR A 78 3.81 10.04 1.30
N ASN A 79 4.27 10.93 2.17
CA ASN A 79 4.70 12.28 1.83
C ASN A 79 5.98 12.62 2.58
N LEU A 80 6.98 13.12 1.87
CA LEU A 80 8.19 13.68 2.49
C LEU A 80 8.13 15.21 2.62
N GLY A 81 7.06 15.85 2.15
CA GLY A 81 6.94 17.31 2.17
C GLY A 81 7.85 18.00 1.13
N ILE A 82 8.35 17.23 0.15
CA ILE A 82 9.24 17.70 -0.91
C ILE A 82 8.46 17.73 -2.22
N ASP A 83 8.60 18.83 -2.98
CA ASP A 83 8.08 18.89 -4.35
C ASP A 83 9.00 18.09 -5.28
N TYR A 84 8.54 16.89 -5.66
CA TYR A 84 9.30 15.98 -6.50
C TYR A 84 9.54 16.50 -7.94
N ASN A 85 8.84 17.56 -8.37
CA ASN A 85 9.14 18.22 -9.64
C ASN A 85 10.38 19.12 -9.54
N ALA A 86 10.84 19.44 -8.33
CA ALA A 86 11.98 20.32 -8.09
C ALA A 86 13.31 19.56 -7.86
N VAL A 87 13.30 18.23 -7.67
CA VAL A 87 14.46 17.48 -7.14
C VAL A 87 14.80 16.25 -7.99
N GLY A 88 15.14 16.43 -9.26
CA GLY A 88 15.84 15.43 -10.08
C GLY A 88 15.15 14.04 -10.19
N PRO A 89 15.90 12.97 -10.52
CA PRO A 89 15.33 11.62 -10.59
C PRO A 89 14.77 11.21 -9.23
N ASN A 90 13.52 10.69 -9.24
CA ASN A 90 12.74 10.46 -8.02
C ASN A 90 13.24 9.22 -7.24
N LEU A 91 14.39 9.39 -6.59
CA LEU A 91 15.05 8.38 -5.75
C LEU A 91 14.14 7.96 -4.58
N PHE A 92 13.29 8.87 -4.08
CA PHE A 92 12.38 8.56 -2.98
C PHE A 92 11.27 7.59 -3.39
N ASP A 93 10.63 7.84 -4.53
CA ASP A 93 9.66 6.89 -5.08
C ASP A 93 10.34 5.54 -5.33
N PHE A 94 11.55 5.54 -5.90
CA PHE A 94 12.30 4.31 -6.11
C PHE A 94 12.58 3.57 -4.79
N LEU A 95 13.04 4.27 -3.76
CA LEU A 95 13.29 3.69 -2.43
C LEU A 95 12.01 3.22 -1.75
N HIS A 96 10.84 3.78 -2.06
CA HIS A 96 9.55 3.28 -1.58
C HIS A 96 8.92 2.25 -2.54
N GLY A 97 9.60 1.86 -3.62
CA GLY A 97 9.02 0.98 -4.65
C GLY A 97 7.75 1.54 -5.31
N PHE A 98 7.61 2.87 -5.33
CA PHE A 98 6.40 3.61 -5.75
C PHE A 98 5.15 3.35 -4.90
N LEU A 99 5.30 2.79 -3.70
CA LEU A 99 4.21 2.56 -2.73
C LEU A 99 3.75 3.84 -2.03
N ASN A 100 4.29 4.99 -2.42
CA ASN A 100 3.78 6.29 -2.02
C ASN A 100 2.50 6.73 -2.77
N TYR A 101 1.98 5.88 -3.65
CA TYR A 101 0.74 6.08 -4.42
C TYR A 101 -0.25 4.89 -4.31
N GLN A 102 -0.37 4.31 -3.12
CA GLN A 102 -1.29 3.20 -2.85
C GLN A 102 -2.75 3.57 -3.07
N ILE A 103 -3.18 4.79 -2.74
CA ILE A 103 -4.55 5.25 -3.02
C ILE A 103 -4.83 5.16 -4.54
N GLU A 104 -3.94 5.69 -5.37
CA GLU A 104 -4.07 5.67 -6.83
C GLU A 104 -3.98 4.25 -7.39
N HIS A 105 -3.11 3.42 -6.81
CA HIS A 105 -2.99 2.01 -7.16
C HIS A 105 -4.30 1.25 -6.91
N HIS A 106 -4.96 1.46 -5.77
CA HIS A 106 -6.24 0.78 -5.49
C HIS A 106 -7.40 1.30 -6.35
N LEU A 107 -7.36 2.57 -6.74
CA LEU A 107 -8.32 3.12 -7.71
C LEU A 107 -8.12 2.54 -9.12
N TRP A 108 -6.86 2.40 -9.56
CA TRP A 108 -6.52 1.98 -10.93
C TRP A 108 -5.28 1.08 -11.00
N PRO A 109 -5.35 -0.19 -10.54
CA PRO A 109 -4.16 -1.04 -10.32
C PRO A 109 -3.38 -1.40 -11.60
N LYS A 110 -3.97 -1.14 -12.77
CA LYS A 110 -3.38 -1.42 -14.09
C LYS A 110 -2.56 -0.26 -14.65
N LEU A 111 -2.55 0.90 -14.02
CA LEU A 111 -1.78 2.05 -14.51
C LEU A 111 -0.30 1.92 -14.17
N SER A 112 0.54 2.60 -14.96
CA SER A 112 1.96 2.73 -14.65
C SER A 112 2.19 3.57 -13.39
N THR A 113 3.33 3.40 -12.73
CA THR A 113 3.71 4.22 -11.57
C THR A 113 3.76 5.71 -11.89
N ARG A 114 4.22 6.07 -13.10
CA ARG A 114 4.18 7.45 -13.61
C ARG A 114 2.77 8.00 -13.75
N SER A 115 1.81 7.16 -14.11
CA SER A 115 0.41 7.57 -14.20
C SER A 115 -0.18 7.81 -12.81
N TYR A 116 0.22 7.05 -11.78
CA TYR A 116 -0.17 7.32 -10.39
C TYR A 116 0.33 8.69 -9.92
N GLN A 117 1.60 9.02 -10.19
CA GLN A 117 2.17 10.34 -9.87
C GLN A 117 1.32 11.48 -10.47
N LYS A 118 0.89 11.32 -11.73
CA LYS A 118 0.03 12.30 -12.42
C LYS A 118 -1.38 12.35 -11.85
N ALA A 119 -1.94 11.21 -11.44
CA ALA A 119 -3.30 11.11 -10.91
C ALA A 119 -3.42 11.67 -9.48
N ALA A 120 -2.39 11.50 -8.64
CA ALA A 120 -2.39 11.89 -7.24
C ALA A 120 -2.89 13.32 -6.94
N PRO A 121 -2.41 14.40 -7.62
CA PRO A 121 -2.94 15.75 -7.39
C PRO A 121 -4.42 15.89 -7.73
N HIS A 122 -4.92 15.17 -8.75
CA HIS A 122 -6.33 15.18 -9.12
C HIS A 122 -7.19 14.44 -8.10
N VAL A 123 -6.73 13.27 -7.63
CA VAL A 123 -7.42 12.52 -6.56
C VAL A 123 -7.47 13.36 -5.29
N LYS A 124 -6.36 13.98 -4.89
CA LYS A 124 -6.30 14.88 -3.72
C LYS A 124 -7.26 16.06 -3.84
N ALA A 125 -7.37 16.67 -5.03
CA ALA A 125 -8.33 17.74 -5.30
C ALA A 125 -9.78 17.25 -5.20
N LEU A 126 -10.08 16.05 -5.69
CA LEU A 126 -11.39 15.42 -5.59
C LEU A 126 -11.77 15.13 -4.13
N CYS A 127 -10.82 14.59 -3.35
CA CYS A 127 -11.00 14.37 -1.91
C CYS A 127 -11.34 15.68 -1.21
N LYS A 128 -10.58 16.75 -1.48
CA LYS A 128 -10.84 18.08 -0.91
C LYS A 128 -12.23 18.59 -1.29
N LYS A 129 -12.64 18.45 -2.56
CA LYS A 129 -13.96 18.89 -3.06
C LYS A 129 -15.13 18.21 -2.33
N TYR A 130 -15.00 16.92 -2.00
CA TYR A 130 -16.06 16.14 -1.39
C TYR A 130 -15.87 15.89 0.12
N GLY A 131 -14.88 16.53 0.75
CA GLY A 131 -14.61 16.35 2.18
C GLY A 131 -14.15 14.93 2.55
N LEU A 132 -13.55 14.20 1.62
CA LEU A 132 -13.01 12.87 1.86
C LEU A 132 -11.55 12.97 2.35
N PRO A 133 -11.10 12.04 3.21
CA PRO A 133 -9.71 12.01 3.63
C PRO A 133 -8.82 11.55 2.47
N TYR A 134 -7.74 12.28 2.22
CA TYR A 134 -6.61 11.79 1.42
C TYR A 134 -5.47 11.51 2.40
N ASN A 135 -5.44 10.29 2.94
CA ASN A 135 -4.50 9.93 3.99
C ASN A 135 -3.08 9.91 3.43
N GLN A 136 -2.23 10.82 3.92
CA GLN A 136 -0.87 10.98 3.45
C GLN A 136 0.03 11.43 4.59
N GLY A 137 1.18 10.78 4.80
CA GLY A 137 2.09 11.15 5.89
C GLY A 137 3.53 10.68 5.70
N GLY A 138 4.45 11.19 6.51
CA GLY A 138 5.85 10.76 6.51
C GLY A 138 6.00 9.29 6.91
N VAL A 139 7.02 8.62 6.37
CA VAL A 139 7.24 7.18 6.58
C VAL A 139 7.26 6.78 8.06
N PHE A 140 7.95 7.56 8.91
CA PHE A 140 8.02 7.30 10.35
C PHE A 140 6.68 7.50 11.05
N HIS A 141 5.91 8.51 10.66
CA HIS A 141 4.58 8.75 11.22
C HIS A 141 3.65 7.59 10.90
N ARG A 142 3.65 7.12 9.64
CA ARG A 142 2.87 5.96 9.23
C ARG A 142 3.31 4.69 9.95
N CYS A 143 4.62 4.41 10.02
CA CYS A 143 5.16 3.25 10.73
C CYS A 143 4.73 3.24 12.19
N LYS A 144 4.84 4.39 12.88
CA LYS A 144 4.37 4.53 14.26
C LYS A 144 2.87 4.21 14.36
N GLY A 145 2.06 4.76 13.47
CA GLY A 145 0.61 4.49 13.43
C GLY A 145 0.30 3.00 13.24
N ALA A 146 1.02 2.32 12.33
CA ALA A 146 0.86 0.89 12.12
C ALA A 146 1.27 0.07 13.35
N ILE A 147 2.43 0.37 13.95
CA ILE A 147 2.91 -0.31 15.16
C ILE A 147 1.93 -0.12 16.30
N SER A 148 1.43 1.09 16.55
CA SER A 148 0.44 1.34 17.60
C SER A 148 -0.87 0.57 17.37
N VAL A 149 -1.27 0.29 16.13
CA VAL A 149 -2.41 -0.61 15.87
C VAL A 149 -2.04 -2.07 16.17
N MET A 150 -0.85 -2.51 15.74
CA MET A 150 -0.39 -3.89 15.93
C MET A 150 -0.16 -4.25 17.40
N THR A 151 0.28 -3.30 18.23
CA THR A 151 0.49 -3.48 19.67
C THR A 151 -0.78 -3.25 20.50
N GLY A 152 -1.89 -2.84 19.86
CA GLY A 152 -3.17 -2.60 20.53
C GLY A 152 -3.30 -1.24 21.23
N GLU A 153 -2.33 -0.34 21.11
CA GLU A 153 -2.41 1.04 21.62
C GLU A 153 -3.47 1.88 20.89
N SER A 154 -3.76 1.53 19.64
CA SER A 154 -4.78 2.17 18.82
C SER A 154 -5.50 1.14 17.95
N HIS A 155 -6.49 1.57 17.17
CA HIS A 155 -7.22 0.68 16.27
C HIS A 155 -7.55 1.39 14.95
N MET A 156 -7.64 0.61 13.88
CA MET A 156 -8.21 1.10 12.62
C MET A 156 -9.66 1.50 12.80
N ARG A 157 -10.04 2.58 12.14
CA ARG A 157 -11.37 3.18 12.27
C ARG A 157 -12.40 2.31 11.55
N TRP A 158 -13.52 2.00 12.20
CA TRP A 158 -14.64 1.42 11.48
C TRP A 158 -15.35 2.48 10.65
N LEU A 159 -15.71 2.18 9.40
CA LEU A 159 -16.68 3.02 8.70
C LEU A 159 -17.99 2.99 9.50
N PRO A 160 -18.66 4.14 9.74
CA PRO A 160 -19.90 4.11 10.51
C PRO A 160 -20.92 3.24 9.78
N GLU A 161 -21.54 2.34 10.53
CA GLU A 161 -22.38 1.25 10.00
C GLU A 161 -23.54 1.78 9.14
N ALA A 162 -24.13 2.91 9.53
CA ALA A 162 -25.19 3.56 8.77
C ALA A 162 -24.74 3.97 7.35
N TYR A 163 -23.51 4.50 7.21
CA TYR A 163 -22.96 4.83 5.89
C TYR A 163 -22.60 3.58 5.12
N GLU A 164 -22.00 2.58 5.78
CA GLU A 164 -21.61 1.32 5.13
C GLU A 164 -22.83 0.62 4.49
N LYS A 165 -23.91 0.42 5.26
CA LYS A 165 -25.16 -0.18 4.76
C LYS A 165 -25.77 0.64 3.62
N LYS A 166 -25.84 1.96 3.79
CA LYS A 166 -26.40 2.86 2.78
C LYS A 166 -25.64 2.77 1.44
N PHE A 167 -24.32 2.77 1.46
CA PHE A 167 -23.53 2.71 0.22
C PHE A 167 -23.66 1.35 -0.48
N LEU A 168 -23.71 0.25 0.28
CA LEU A 168 -23.95 -1.07 -0.27
C LEU A 168 -25.35 -1.21 -0.88
N GLU A 169 -26.37 -0.62 -0.26
CA GLU A 169 -27.73 -0.58 -0.82
C GLU A 169 -27.78 0.21 -2.13
N ILE A 170 -27.14 1.38 -2.19
CA ILE A 170 -27.02 2.19 -3.41
C ILE A 170 -26.36 1.39 -4.53
N ASP A 171 -25.25 0.70 -4.25
CA ASP A 171 -24.55 -0.13 -5.23
C ASP A 171 -25.42 -1.28 -5.73
N ASN A 172 -26.17 -1.94 -4.83
CA ASN A 172 -27.09 -3.02 -5.19
C ASN A 172 -28.25 -2.54 -6.07
N LEU A 173 -28.82 -1.38 -5.76
CA LEU A 173 -29.87 -0.76 -6.59
C LEU A 173 -29.35 -0.38 -7.97
N ALA A 174 -28.16 0.23 -8.05
CA ALA A 174 -27.50 0.56 -9.31
C ALA A 174 -27.26 -0.69 -10.17
N GLU A 175 -26.86 -1.80 -9.55
CA GLU A 175 -26.66 -3.06 -10.26
C GLU A 175 -27.97 -3.71 -10.73
N LYS A 176 -29.02 -3.72 -9.89
CA LYS A 176 -30.33 -4.20 -10.30
C LYS A 176 -30.87 -3.40 -11.50
N LYS A 177 -30.66 -2.08 -11.50
CA LYS A 177 -31.00 -1.21 -12.65
C LYS A 177 -30.18 -1.58 -13.88
N ARG A 178 -28.86 -1.75 -13.76
CA ARG A 178 -27.98 -2.16 -14.87
C ARG A 178 -28.42 -3.49 -15.50
N ARG A 179 -28.94 -4.42 -14.69
CA ARG A 179 -29.44 -5.73 -15.13
C ARG A 179 -30.88 -5.72 -15.63
N GLY A 180 -31.56 -4.56 -15.63
CA GLY A 180 -32.97 -4.46 -16.02
C GLY A 180 -33.96 -5.08 -15.04
N LEU A 181 -33.54 -5.39 -13.81
CA LEU A 181 -34.37 -6.03 -12.78
C LEU A 181 -35.25 -5.03 -12.01
N VAL A 182 -35.04 -3.73 -12.24
CA VAL A 182 -35.83 -2.64 -11.64
C VAL A 182 -36.11 -1.60 -12.73
N SER A 183 -37.38 -1.35 -13.00
CA SER A 183 -37.88 -0.24 -13.81
C SER A 183 -38.71 0.65 -12.89
N PHE A 184 -38.43 1.96 -12.87
CA PHE A 184 -39.35 2.92 -12.26
C PHE A 184 -40.24 3.48 -13.37
N LYS A 185 -41.56 3.49 -13.10
CA LYS A 185 -42.50 4.36 -13.80
C LYS A 185 -42.18 5.82 -13.48
#